data_AF-V9D6X5-F1
#
_entry.id   AF-V9D6X5-F1
#
_cell.length_a   1.000
_cell.length_b   1.000
_cell.length_c   1.000
_cell.angle_alpha   90.00
_cell.angle_beta   90.00
_cell.angle_gamma   90.00
#
_symmetry.space_group_name_H-M   'P 1'
#
loop_
_entity.id
_entity.type
_entity.pdbx_description
1 polymer ?
#
loop_
_entity_poly.entity_id
_entity_poly.type
_entity_poly.pdbx_seq_one_letter_code
_entity_poly.pdbx_strand_id
1 'polypeptide(L)'
;MARTDQVRVSIVSGRQQLREHDPPNDDLSSIGADELEWPLVTKVKYIEAIAGAKFTIRCEVKPGFQFGNANCLDFDIWVDGQRIMGTMCPKSLVKSSRYGWTENYSGEDFWTGTSWARRPFRWSNLVTTDSSYSAEETEKYHNIGTIQVEVWRCWEEEIVPKERRKVYDTVESVPEKIVKGAALDMCTK
;
A
#
# COMPACT_ATOMS: atom_id res chain seq x y z
N MET A 1 -19.92 9.12 11.98
CA MET A 1 -19.51 9.38 10.58
C MET A 1 -17.99 9.63 10.56
N ALA A 2 -17.19 8.68 10.07
CA ALA A 2 -15.74 8.80 10.07
C ALA A 2 -15.28 9.75 8.95
N ARG A 3 -14.64 10.88 9.29
CA ARG A 3 -14.01 11.76 8.32
C ARG A 3 -12.68 11.13 7.90
N THR A 4 -12.66 10.43 6.76
CA THR A 4 -11.42 9.85 6.20
C THR A 4 -10.44 10.90 5.71
N ASP A 5 -10.81 12.19 5.59
CA ASP A 5 -9.93 13.24 5.07
C ASP A 5 -8.76 13.60 6.01
N GLN A 6 -8.82 13.12 7.25
CA GLN A 6 -7.80 13.32 8.28
C GLN A 6 -6.75 12.20 8.30
N VAL A 7 -6.98 11.08 7.61
CA VAL A 7 -5.95 10.07 7.34
C VAL A 7 -5.65 10.10 5.85
N ARG A 8 -4.38 10.26 5.48
CA ARG A 8 -3.99 10.35 4.07
C ARG A 8 -2.89 9.36 3.77
N VAL A 9 -3.02 8.69 2.63
CA VAL A 9 -1.98 7.90 2.00
C VAL A 9 -1.67 8.58 0.69
N SER A 10 -0.39 8.73 0.37
CA SER A 10 0.05 9.32 -0.89
C SER A 10 1.34 8.65 -1.35
N ILE A 11 1.53 8.57 -2.66
CA ILE A 11 2.74 7.99 -3.26
C ILE A 11 3.63 9.12 -3.74
N VAL A 12 4.91 9.05 -3.37
CA VAL A 12 5.93 10.06 -3.71
C VAL A 12 7.02 9.40 -4.54
N SER A 13 7.41 10.01 -5.66
CA SER A 13 8.56 9.59 -6.46
C SER A 13 9.57 10.73 -6.51
N GLY A 14 10.81 10.47 -6.07
CA GLY A 14 11.81 11.51 -5.87
C GLY A 14 11.37 12.55 -4.81
N ARG A 15 11.07 13.77 -5.24
CA ARG A 15 10.58 14.87 -4.36
C ARG A 15 9.14 15.28 -4.64
N GLN A 16 8.44 14.56 -5.53
CA GLN A 16 7.13 14.94 -6.01
C GLN A 16 6.09 13.88 -5.64
N GLN A 17 4.96 14.31 -5.09
CA GLN A 17 3.79 13.45 -4.94
C GLN A 17 3.25 13.11 -6.33
N LEU A 18 3.06 11.82 -6.59
CA LEU A 18 2.49 11.35 -7.84
C LEU A 18 1.04 11.81 -7.97
N ARG A 19 0.63 12.05 -9.21
CA ARG A 19 -0.74 12.46 -9.51
C ARG A 19 -1.66 11.26 -9.33
N GLU A 20 -2.74 11.47 -8.59
CA GLU A 20 -3.80 10.48 -8.38
C GLU A 20 -4.98 10.76 -9.30
N HIS A 21 -5.54 9.71 -9.87
CA HIS A 21 -6.68 9.72 -10.77
C HIS A 21 -7.79 8.86 -10.17
N ASP A 22 -9.03 9.31 -10.29
CA ASP A 22 -10.18 8.49 -9.92
C ASP A 22 -10.37 7.35 -10.92
N PRO A 23 -10.86 6.18 -10.48
CA PRO A 23 -11.27 5.13 -11.40
C PRO A 23 -12.31 5.66 -12.41
N PRO A 24 -12.34 5.13 -13.65
CA PRO A 24 -13.52 5.28 -14.50
C PRO A 24 -14.76 4.84 -13.71
N ASN A 25 -15.91 5.45 -13.97
CA ASN A 25 -17.12 5.36 -13.14
C ASN A 25 -17.81 3.98 -13.14
N ASP A 26 -17.08 2.90 -13.43
CA ASP A 26 -17.58 1.54 -13.55
C ASP A 26 -17.47 0.82 -12.19
N ASP A 27 -18.63 0.64 -11.57
CA ASP A 27 -19.00 -0.33 -10.52
C ASP A 27 -17.97 -0.64 -9.41
N LEU A 28 -17.92 0.21 -8.39
CA LEU A 28 -17.41 -0.15 -7.04
C LEU A 28 -18.39 -1.05 -6.25
N SER A 29 -19.38 -1.66 -6.90
CA SER A 29 -20.49 -2.36 -6.26
C SER A 29 -20.22 -3.83 -5.90
N SER A 30 -19.04 -4.39 -6.21
CA SER A 30 -18.79 -5.84 -6.06
C SER A 30 -17.98 -6.29 -4.84
N ILE A 31 -17.63 -5.40 -3.90
CA ILE A 31 -17.07 -5.87 -2.62
C ILE A 31 -18.24 -6.29 -1.73
N GLY A 32 -18.46 -7.61 -1.64
CA GLY A 32 -19.54 -8.24 -0.88
C GLY A 32 -19.69 -7.62 0.51
N ALA A 33 -20.82 -6.95 0.72
CA ALA A 33 -21.18 -6.30 1.96
C ALA A 33 -21.81 -7.30 2.95
N ASP A 34 -21.12 -8.41 3.22
CA ASP A 34 -21.53 -9.35 4.25
C ASP A 34 -20.42 -9.49 5.30
N GLU A 35 -20.78 -9.18 6.55
CA GLU A 35 -20.03 -9.37 7.81
C GLU A 35 -18.86 -8.43 8.17
N LEU A 36 -19.04 -7.09 8.14
CA LEU A 36 -18.16 -6.19 8.91
C LEU A 36 -18.94 -5.14 9.72
N GLU A 37 -18.80 -5.17 11.05
CA GLU A 37 -19.44 -4.28 12.03
C GLU A 37 -19.00 -2.79 11.92
N TRP A 38 -18.04 -2.47 11.05
CA TRP A 38 -17.48 -1.13 10.90
C TRP A 38 -17.48 -0.74 9.43
N PRO A 39 -17.95 0.46 9.05
CA PRO A 39 -18.02 0.84 7.65
C PRO A 39 -16.60 0.90 7.07
N LEU A 40 -16.27 -0.07 6.22
CA LEU A 40 -15.10 -0.01 5.36
C LEU A 40 -15.27 1.19 4.42
N VAL A 41 -14.36 2.14 4.53
CA VAL A 41 -14.28 3.24 3.57
C VAL A 41 -13.07 2.99 2.69
N THR A 42 -13.31 2.33 1.56
CA THR A 42 -12.28 2.09 0.55
C THR A 42 -12.19 3.27 -0.41
N LYS A 43 -10.97 3.79 -0.61
CA LYS A 43 -10.67 4.79 -1.65
C LYS A 43 -9.69 4.17 -2.63
N VAL A 44 -10.07 4.09 -3.90
CA VAL A 44 -9.23 3.60 -5.00
C VAL A 44 -8.73 4.78 -5.82
N LYS A 45 -7.44 4.79 -6.15
CA LYS A 45 -6.80 5.79 -6.99
C LYS A 45 -5.81 5.12 -7.94
N TYR A 46 -5.75 5.60 -9.17
CA TYR A 46 -4.71 5.25 -10.13
C TYR A 46 -3.58 6.29 -10.10
N ILE A 47 -2.35 5.84 -10.31
CA ILE A 47 -1.18 6.70 -10.36
C ILE A 47 -0.36 6.38 -11.61
N GLU A 48 0.21 7.41 -12.21
CA GLU A 48 1.17 7.24 -13.31
C GLU A 48 2.56 7.01 -12.71
N ALA A 49 3.20 5.91 -13.10
CA ALA A 49 4.51 5.51 -12.62
C ALA A 49 5.51 5.37 -13.77
N ILE A 50 6.79 5.64 -13.47
CA ILE A 50 7.90 5.45 -14.41
C ILE A 50 8.66 4.20 -13.99
N ALA A 51 8.82 3.25 -14.90
CA ALA A 51 9.58 2.02 -14.67
C ALA A 51 11.00 2.33 -14.13
N GLY A 52 11.43 1.57 -13.14
CA GLY A 52 12.71 1.74 -12.44
C GLY A 52 12.79 2.92 -11.47
N ALA A 53 11.82 3.85 -11.48
CA ALA A 53 11.82 4.96 -10.55
C ALA A 53 11.53 4.48 -9.12
N LYS A 54 12.19 5.12 -8.16
CA LYS A 54 12.00 4.83 -6.73
C LYS A 54 10.73 5.53 -6.25
N PHE A 55 9.98 4.87 -5.39
CA PHE A 55 8.82 5.48 -4.76
C PHE A 55 8.87 5.38 -3.23
N THR A 56 8.00 6.15 -2.58
CA THR A 56 7.80 6.19 -1.15
C THR A 56 6.32 6.26 -0.87
N ILE A 57 5.84 5.39 0.02
CA ILE A 57 4.47 5.42 0.53
C ILE A 57 4.48 6.33 1.76
N ARG A 58 3.73 7.42 1.71
CA ARG A 58 3.62 8.38 2.82
C ARG A 58 2.25 8.25 3.48
N CYS A 59 2.25 7.85 4.75
CA CYS A 59 1.06 7.79 5.59
C CYS A 59 1.03 9.01 6.52
N GLU A 60 -0.10 9.69 6.58
CA GLU A 60 -0.28 10.89 7.40
C GLU A 60 -1.57 10.81 8.21
N VAL A 61 -1.50 11.22 9.47
CA VAL A 61 -2.66 11.43 10.34
C VAL A 61 -2.65 12.90 10.77
N LYS A 62 -3.62 13.66 10.27
CA LYS A 62 -3.73 15.10 10.56
C LYS A 62 -4.10 15.35 12.02
N PRO A 63 -3.68 16.50 12.57
CA PRO A 63 -4.07 16.88 13.92
C PRO A 63 -5.60 16.98 14.02
N GLY A 64 -6.14 16.61 15.18
CA GLY A 64 -7.59 16.59 15.43
C GLY A 64 -8.32 15.35 14.88
N PHE A 65 -7.60 14.33 14.39
CA PHE A 65 -8.20 13.03 14.09
C PHE A 65 -8.86 12.42 15.33
N GLN A 66 -10.08 11.90 15.13
CA GLN A 66 -10.87 11.29 16.19
C GLN A 66 -10.64 9.76 16.21
N PHE A 67 -9.85 9.31 17.18
CA PHE A 67 -9.58 7.89 17.42
C PHE A 67 -10.78 7.15 18.02
N GLY A 68 -11.77 7.86 18.57
CA GLY A 68 -12.81 7.25 19.38
C GLY A 68 -12.20 6.59 20.63
N ASN A 69 -12.60 5.35 20.87
CA ASN A 69 -12.12 4.55 22.00
C ASN A 69 -10.69 4.03 21.78
N ALA A 70 -10.25 3.83 20.53
CA ALA A 70 -8.90 3.37 20.25
C ALA A 70 -7.81 4.33 20.76
N ASN A 71 -6.64 3.77 21.06
CA ASN A 71 -5.43 4.53 21.41
C ASN A 71 -4.40 4.55 20.29
N CYS A 72 -4.63 3.84 19.19
CA CYS A 72 -3.70 3.71 18.08
C CYS A 72 -4.44 3.56 16.72
N LEU A 73 -3.72 3.85 15.64
CA LEU A 73 -4.05 3.39 14.30
C LEU A 73 -2.97 2.41 13.83
N ASP A 74 -3.37 1.25 13.35
CA ASP A 74 -2.48 0.33 12.65
C ASP A 74 -2.57 0.57 11.14
N PHE A 75 -1.42 0.56 10.48
CA PHE A 75 -1.29 0.73 9.03
C PHE A 75 -0.62 -0.50 8.46
N ASP A 76 -1.37 -1.30 7.72
CA ASP A 76 -0.85 -2.46 7.01
C ASP A 76 -0.67 -2.15 5.54
N ILE A 77 0.55 -2.33 5.06
CA ILE A 77 0.96 -1.95 3.71
C ILE A 77 1.30 -3.20 2.90
N TRP A 78 0.63 -3.30 1.76
CA TRP A 78 0.77 -4.36 0.78
C TRP A 78 1.20 -3.77 -0.55
N VAL A 79 2.17 -4.40 -1.21
CA VAL A 79 2.61 -4.06 -2.58
C VAL A 79 2.58 -5.34 -3.39
N ASP A 80 1.92 -5.30 -4.54
CA ASP A 80 1.73 -6.46 -5.42
C ASP A 80 1.12 -7.69 -4.70
N GLY A 81 0.23 -7.45 -3.73
CA GLY A 81 -0.37 -8.49 -2.90
C GLY A 81 0.54 -9.08 -1.81
N GLN A 82 1.74 -8.55 -1.61
CA GLN A 82 2.65 -8.96 -0.53
C GLN A 82 2.68 -7.93 0.59
N ARG A 83 2.46 -8.37 1.84
CA ARG A 83 2.59 -7.50 3.01
C ARG A 83 4.05 -7.15 3.22
N ILE A 84 4.37 -5.88 3.05
CA ILE A 84 5.74 -5.38 3.20
C ILE A 84 6.00 -4.85 4.61
N MET A 85 5.00 -4.25 5.26
CA MET A 85 5.18 -3.58 6.54
C MET A 85 3.86 -3.29 7.25
N GLY A 86 3.90 -3.32 8.59
CA GLY A 86 2.90 -2.76 9.48
C GLY A 86 3.52 -1.65 10.33
N THR A 87 2.77 -0.59 10.64
CA THR A 87 3.16 0.40 11.66
C THR A 87 2.00 0.79 12.54
N MET A 88 2.35 1.24 13.73
CA MET A 88 1.42 1.82 14.66
C MET A 88 1.62 3.33 14.74
N CYS A 89 0.51 4.06 14.71
CA CYS A 89 0.44 5.49 14.97
C CYS A 89 -0.31 5.73 16.30
N PRO A 90 0.42 5.83 17.43
CA PRO A 90 -0.17 6.12 18.71
C PRO A 90 -0.90 7.48 18.74
N LYS A 91 -2.07 7.51 19.38
CA LYS A 91 -2.88 8.71 19.62
C LYS A 91 -2.10 9.81 20.35
N SER A 92 -1.17 9.42 21.22
CA SER A 92 -0.30 10.34 21.95
C SER A 92 0.60 11.14 21.01
N LEU A 93 1.17 10.52 19.97
CA LEU A 93 2.04 11.19 18.98
C LEU A 93 1.26 12.17 18.10
N VAL A 94 0.05 11.81 17.69
CA VAL A 94 -0.81 12.73 16.91
C VAL A 94 -1.23 13.93 17.75
N LYS A 95 -1.55 13.72 19.03
CA LYS A 95 -2.00 14.80 19.94
C LYS A 95 -0.88 15.74 20.37
N SER A 96 0.35 15.24 20.53
CA SER A 96 1.49 16.06 20.95
C SER A 96 2.07 16.90 19.80
N SER A 97 1.80 16.51 18.55
CA SER A 97 2.29 17.20 17.36
C SER A 97 1.30 18.25 16.83
N ARG A 98 1.81 19.46 16.55
CA ARG A 98 1.05 20.51 15.86
C ARG A 98 0.73 20.14 14.40
N TYR A 99 1.52 19.25 13.81
CA TYR A 99 1.40 18.86 12.40
C TYR A 99 0.74 17.48 12.23
N GLY A 100 0.40 16.81 13.33
CA GLY A 100 -0.06 15.43 13.35
C GLY A 100 1.10 14.43 13.24
N TRP A 101 0.84 13.27 12.66
CA TRP A 101 1.82 12.21 12.48
C TRP A 101 2.06 11.95 10.99
N THR A 102 3.29 11.61 10.63
CA THR A 102 3.68 11.27 9.27
C THR A 102 4.78 10.22 9.32
N GLU A 103 4.63 9.19 8.50
CA GLU A 103 5.63 8.14 8.33
C GLU A 103 5.87 7.88 6.84
N ASN A 104 7.13 7.65 6.47
CA ASN A 104 7.55 7.50 5.08
C ASN A 104 8.21 6.14 4.87
N TYR A 105 7.67 5.38 3.93
CA TYR A 105 8.17 4.05 3.59
C TYR A 105 8.80 4.06 2.22
N SER A 106 10.13 4.14 2.21
CA SER A 106 10.91 4.25 0.99
C SER A 106 11.60 2.94 0.58
N GLY A 107 11.44 1.87 1.35
CA GLY A 107 12.14 0.61 1.13
C GLY A 107 12.11 -0.34 2.32
N GLU A 108 12.66 -1.53 2.12
CA GLU A 108 12.83 -2.56 3.13
C GLU A 108 14.24 -2.50 3.74
N ASP A 109 14.33 -2.45 5.07
CA ASP A 109 15.61 -2.57 5.77
C ASP A 109 15.99 -4.04 5.92
N PHE A 110 17.22 -4.37 5.52
CA PHE A 110 17.78 -5.71 5.60
C PHE A 110 19.19 -5.68 6.18
N TRP A 111 19.58 -6.76 6.86
CA TRP A 111 20.92 -6.93 7.41
C TRP A 111 21.84 -7.59 6.38
N THR A 112 22.99 -6.99 6.09
CA THR A 112 23.97 -7.52 5.12
C THR A 112 24.95 -8.52 5.74
N GLY A 113 24.81 -8.85 7.01
CA GLY A 113 25.83 -9.55 7.80
C GLY A 113 26.72 -8.58 8.60
N THR A 114 26.92 -7.36 8.09
CA THR A 114 27.84 -6.35 8.68
C THR A 114 27.16 -5.02 8.98
N SER A 115 26.11 -4.66 8.25
CA SER A 115 25.43 -3.38 8.39
C SER A 115 23.95 -3.50 8.02
N TRP A 116 23.14 -2.59 8.54
CA TRP A 116 21.79 -2.37 8.04
C TRP A 116 21.88 -1.62 6.70
N ALA A 117 21.23 -2.18 5.68
CA ALA A 117 21.06 -1.55 4.38
C ALA A 117 19.56 -1.44 4.06
N ARG A 118 19.20 -0.50 3.19
CA ARG A 118 17.81 -0.32 2.73
C ARG A 118 17.70 -0.64 1.25
N ARG A 119 16.84 -1.60 0.89
CA ARG A 119 16.44 -1.88 -0.48
C ARG A 119 15.29 -0.93 -0.83
N PRO A 120 15.51 0.09 -1.68
CA PRO A 120 14.45 1.06 -1.97
C PRO A 120 13.32 0.42 -2.77
N PHE A 121 12.08 0.83 -2.52
CA PHE A 121 10.97 0.46 -3.39
C PHE A 121 11.16 1.07 -4.77
N ARG A 122 10.88 0.29 -5.81
CA ARG A 122 11.01 0.69 -7.20
C ARG A 122 9.90 0.08 -8.03
N TRP A 123 9.44 0.84 -9.02
CA TRP A 123 8.53 0.31 -10.03
C TRP A 123 9.26 -0.69 -10.91
N SER A 124 8.73 -1.90 -11.02
CA SER A 124 9.26 -2.93 -11.89
C SER A 124 9.17 -2.51 -13.37
N ASN A 125 10.18 -2.86 -14.16
CA ASN A 125 10.09 -2.77 -15.61
C ASN A 125 9.46 -4.05 -16.14
N LEU A 126 8.14 -4.15 -15.96
CA LEU A 126 7.38 -5.36 -16.25
C LEU A 126 7.44 -5.67 -17.75
N VAL A 127 7.90 -6.87 -18.10
CA VAL A 127 7.88 -7.38 -19.48
C VAL A 127 6.74 -8.38 -19.61
N THR A 128 5.87 -8.19 -20.59
CA THR A 128 4.83 -9.18 -20.88
C THR A 128 5.31 -10.26 -21.85
N THR A 129 4.84 -11.48 -21.63
CA THR A 129 5.14 -12.64 -22.49
C THR A 129 3.85 -13.31 -22.98
N ASP A 130 3.90 -13.95 -24.14
CA ASP A 130 2.78 -14.74 -24.71
C ASP A 130 2.66 -16.17 -24.13
N SER A 131 3.31 -16.43 -23.00
CA SER A 131 3.36 -17.77 -22.39
C SER A 131 2.01 -18.22 -21.82
N SER A 132 1.78 -19.54 -21.79
CA SER A 132 0.75 -20.13 -20.94
C SER A 132 1.06 -19.88 -19.47
N TYR A 133 0.04 -19.93 -18.62
CA TYR A 133 0.19 -19.71 -17.19
C TYR A 133 -0.59 -20.71 -16.35
N SER A 134 -0.13 -20.93 -15.13
CA SER A 134 -0.77 -21.80 -14.15
C SER A 134 -1.76 -21.06 -13.26
N ALA A 135 -2.57 -21.82 -12.51
CA ALA A 135 -3.42 -21.25 -11.46
C ALA A 135 -2.59 -20.57 -10.36
N GLU A 136 -1.43 -21.15 -10.01
CA GLU A 136 -0.51 -20.57 -9.02
C GLU A 136 0.04 -19.20 -9.48
N GLU A 137 0.37 -19.06 -10.77
CA GLU A 137 0.80 -17.78 -11.33
C GLU A 137 -0.34 -16.75 -11.34
N THR A 138 -1.58 -17.21 -11.56
CA THR A 138 -2.76 -16.34 -11.50
C THR A 138 -2.94 -15.77 -10.10
N GLU A 139 -2.87 -16.60 -9.06
CA GLU A 139 -2.97 -16.16 -7.66
C GLU A 139 -1.80 -15.25 -7.27
N LYS A 140 -0.57 -15.62 -7.68
CA LYS A 140 0.65 -14.85 -7.38
C LYS A 140 0.60 -13.44 -7.97
N TYR A 141 0.08 -13.28 -9.18
CA TYR A 141 0.11 -12.01 -9.91
C TYR A 141 -1.24 -11.28 -9.93
N HIS A 142 -2.27 -11.81 -9.28
CA HIS A 142 -3.62 -11.20 -9.26
C HIS A 142 -3.60 -9.73 -8.80
N ASN A 143 -2.76 -9.42 -7.81
CA ASN A 143 -2.65 -8.09 -7.22
C ASN A 143 -1.46 -7.29 -7.77
N ILE A 144 -0.83 -7.72 -8.87
CA ILE A 144 0.34 -7.03 -9.40
C ILE A 144 -0.01 -5.59 -9.82
N GLY A 145 0.90 -4.66 -9.49
CA GLY A 145 0.73 -3.23 -9.71
C GLY A 145 -0.11 -2.50 -8.67
N THR A 146 -0.54 -3.18 -7.60
CA THR A 146 -1.34 -2.56 -6.55
C THR A 146 -0.47 -2.12 -5.37
N ILE A 147 -0.81 -0.96 -4.80
CA ILE A 147 -0.39 -0.57 -3.45
C ILE A 147 -1.66 -0.47 -2.62
N GLN A 148 -1.78 -1.33 -1.62
CA GLN A 148 -2.90 -1.35 -0.69
C GLN A 148 -2.42 -0.95 0.69
N VAL A 149 -3.12 0.00 1.30
CA VAL A 149 -2.87 0.44 2.67
C VAL A 149 -4.17 0.30 3.44
N GLU A 150 -4.19 -0.62 4.37
CA GLU A 150 -5.29 -0.81 5.29
C GLU A 150 -5.02 -0.05 6.58
N VAL A 151 -6.05 0.59 7.13
CA VAL A 151 -5.93 1.39 8.34
C VAL A 151 -6.99 0.99 9.33
N TRP A 152 -6.54 0.47 10.46
CA TRP A 152 -7.41 -0.06 11.51
C TRP A 152 -7.27 0.78 12.78
N ARG A 153 -8.36 0.92 13.53
CA ARG A 153 -8.30 1.42 14.91
C ARG A 153 -8.00 0.25 15.83
N CYS A 154 -6.95 0.35 16.63
CA CYS A 154 -6.54 -0.74 17.53
C CYS A 154 -6.14 -0.20 18.91
N TRP A 155 -5.82 -1.13 19.81
CA TRP A 155 -5.23 -0.84 21.11
C TRP A 155 -3.77 -1.30 21.13
N GLU A 156 -2.85 -0.44 21.58
CA GLU A 156 -1.39 -0.70 21.59
C GLU A 156 -0.97 -1.98 22.34
N GLU A 157 -1.81 -2.51 23.24
CA GLU A 157 -1.57 -3.79 23.93
C GLU A 157 -1.71 -5.01 23.01
N GLU A 158 -2.41 -4.88 21.87
CA GLU A 158 -2.47 -5.88 20.79
C GLU A 158 -1.23 -5.78 19.91
N ILE A 159 -0.05 -6.02 20.51
CA ILE A 159 1.19 -6.20 19.75
C ILE A 159 1.11 -7.57 19.10
N VAL A 160 0.48 -7.62 17.92
CA VAL A 160 0.55 -8.82 17.08
C VAL A 160 2.02 -9.06 16.75
N PRO A 161 2.54 -10.28 16.92
CA PRO A 161 3.92 -10.60 16.57
C PRO A 161 4.20 -10.11 15.15
N LYS A 162 5.29 -9.36 14.98
CA LYS A 162 5.77 -8.96 13.66
C LYS A 162 6.05 -10.23 12.87
N GLU A 163 5.15 -10.60 11.97
CA GLU A 163 5.41 -11.65 10.99
C GLU A 163 6.75 -11.37 10.32
N ARG A 164 7.49 -12.44 10.02
CA ARG A 164 8.75 -12.31 9.29
C ARG A 164 8.45 -11.62 7.97
N ARG A 165 9.06 -10.44 7.78
CA ARG A 165 9.01 -9.70 6.52
C ARG A 165 9.45 -10.64 5.41
N LYS A 166 8.56 -10.87 4.43
CA LYS A 166 8.98 -11.49 3.18
C LYS A 166 9.75 -10.43 2.41
N VAL A 167 10.90 -10.84 1.86
CA VAL A 167 11.67 -9.97 0.98
C VAL A 167 10.79 -9.65 -0.22
N TYR A 168 10.52 -8.35 -0.42
CA TYR A 168 9.81 -7.91 -1.61
C TYR A 168 10.74 -8.07 -2.82
N ASP A 169 10.38 -9.01 -3.69
CA ASP A 169 11.07 -9.25 -4.95
C ASP A 169 10.22 -8.68 -6.09
N THR A 170 10.85 -7.81 -6.88
CA THR A 170 10.24 -7.20 -8.06
C THR A 170 9.99 -8.25 -9.13
N VAL A 171 8.79 -8.27 -9.69
CA VAL A 171 8.43 -9.15 -10.80
C VAL A 171 8.99 -8.59 -12.11
N GLU A 172 9.82 -9.37 -12.81
CA GLU A 172 10.45 -8.94 -14.07
C GLU A 172 9.60 -9.26 -15.30
N SER A 173 8.98 -10.44 -15.33
CA SER A 173 8.15 -10.87 -16.46
C SER A 173 6.85 -11.51 -16.01
N VAL A 174 5.77 -11.25 -16.74
CA VAL A 174 4.46 -11.88 -16.52
C VAL A 174 3.77 -12.21 -17.84
N PRO A 175 2.98 -13.30 -17.88
CA PRO A 175 2.11 -13.58 -19.01
C PRO A 175 1.12 -12.43 -19.27
N GLU A 176 1.05 -11.91 -20.49
CA GLU A 176 0.21 -10.76 -20.85
C GLU A 176 -1.26 -10.98 -20.47
N LYS A 177 -1.73 -12.21 -20.63
CA LYS A 177 -3.09 -12.63 -20.34
C LYS A 177 -3.48 -12.48 -18.87
N ILE A 178 -2.52 -12.47 -17.95
CA ILE A 178 -2.79 -12.26 -16.52
C ILE A 178 -2.93 -10.78 -16.20
N VAL A 179 -2.18 -9.92 -16.89
CA VAL A 179 -2.19 -8.47 -16.61
C VAL A 179 -3.37 -7.78 -17.30
N LYS A 180 -3.91 -8.37 -18.37
CA LYS A 180 -5.12 -7.87 -19.02
C LYS A 180 -6.32 -7.90 -18.06
N GLY A 181 -6.79 -6.71 -17.70
CA GLY A 181 -7.88 -6.52 -16.73
C GLY A 181 -7.43 -6.38 -15.28
N ALA A 182 -6.12 -6.46 -15.01
CA ALA A 182 -5.56 -6.13 -13.70
C ALA A 182 -5.59 -4.61 -13.45
N ALA A 183 -5.26 -4.19 -12.23
CA ALA A 183 -5.15 -2.77 -11.84
C ALA A 183 -3.93 -2.05 -12.46
N LEU A 184 -3.45 -2.52 -13.61
CA LEU A 184 -2.32 -2.00 -14.35
C LEU A 184 -2.77 -1.70 -15.78
N ASP A 185 -2.42 -0.50 -16.23
CA ASP A 185 -2.43 -0.16 -17.65
C ASP A 185 -0.99 0.16 -18.06
N MET A 186 -0.57 -0.41 -19.18
CA MET A 186 0.78 -0.23 -19.71
C MET A 186 0.70 0.67 -20.93
N CYS A 187 1.37 1.82 -20.87
CA CYS A 187 1.51 2.66 -22.04
C CYS A 187 2.49 1.98 -23.01
N THR A 188 1.98 1.32 -24.04
CA THR A 188 2.77 0.82 -25.17
C THR A 188 3.19 2.01 -26.03
N LYS A 189 4.51 2.17 -26.23
CA LYS A 189 5.06 3.11 -27.21
C LYS A 189 5.20 2.44 -28.56
#